data_AF-A0A382LP83-F1
#
_entry.id   AF-A0A382LP83-F1
#
_cell.length_a   1.000
_cell.length_b   1.000
_cell.length_c   1.000
_cell.angle_alpha   90.00
_cell.angle_beta   90.00
_cell.angle_gamma   90.00
#
_symmetry.space_group_name_H-M   'P 1'
#
loop_
_entity.id
_entity.type
_entity.pdbx_description
1 polymer ?
#
loop_
_entity_poly.entity_id
_entity_poly.type
_entity_poly.pdbx_seq_one_letter_code
_entity_poly.pdbx_strand_id
1 'polypeptide(L)' 'LVNKSVARKSIVAARNILKGEFFTKEHLALKRPGTGISPMKWDEIIETTAQRNFSKDEAIEI' A
#
# COMPACT_ATOMS: atom_id res chain seq x y z
N LEU A 1 -13.88 10.56 20.20
CA LEU A 1 -13.39 10.54 18.80
C LEU A 1 -12.86 9.15 18.46
N VAL A 2 -13.71 8.18 18.10
CA VAL A 2 -13.31 6.76 17.93
C VAL A 2 -13.01 6.37 16.47
N ASN A 3 -13.34 7.23 15.48
CA ASN A 3 -13.36 6.82 14.05
C ASN A 3 -12.18 7.32 13.18
N LYS A 4 -11.11 7.88 13.75
CA LYS A 4 -10.01 8.46 12.93
C LYS A 4 -9.29 7.42 12.07
N SER A 5 -9.12 6.19 12.52
CA SER A 5 -8.39 5.15 11.78
C SER A 5 -9.23 4.53 10.64
N VAL A 6 -10.54 4.42 10.84
CA VAL A 6 -11.47 3.89 9.85
C VAL A 6 -11.65 4.85 8.66
N ALA A 7 -11.61 6.16 8.92
CA ALA A 7 -11.78 7.18 7.89
C ALA A 7 -10.54 7.38 7.00
N ARG A 8 -9.34 7.14 7.55
CA ARG A 8 -8.06 7.28 6.85
C ARG A 8 -7.92 6.24 5.75
N LYS A 9 -7.20 6.59 4.68
CA LYS A 9 -6.77 5.63 3.65
C LYS A 9 -5.37 5.10 3.98
N SER A 10 -5.05 3.91 3.50
CA SER A 10 -3.71 3.33 3.48
C SER A 10 -3.37 2.83 2.08
N ILE A 11 -2.07 2.69 1.80
CA ILE A 11 -1.55 2.14 0.56
C ILE A 11 -1.66 0.61 0.63
N VAL A 12 -2.31 0.04 -0.38
CA VAL A 12 -2.53 -1.39 -0.54
C VAL A 12 -2.09 -1.82 -1.95
N ALA A 13 -1.90 -3.11 -2.17
CA ALA A 13 -1.65 -3.65 -3.50
C ALA A 13 -2.92 -3.61 -4.36
N ALA A 14 -2.86 -3.03 -5.56
CA ALA A 14 -3.96 -3.01 -6.53
C ALA A 14 -4.14 -4.36 -7.25
N ARG A 15 -3.08 -5.17 -7.25
CA ARG A 15 -2.98 -6.51 -7.87
C ARG A 15 -2.01 -7.36 -7.04
N ASN A 16 -1.82 -8.62 -7.45
CA ASN A 16 -0.72 -9.41 -6.91
C ASN A 16 0.62 -8.80 -7.36
N ILE A 17 1.54 -8.64 -6.42
CA ILE A 17 2.89 -8.10 -6.60
C ILE A 17 3.86 -9.17 -6.08
N LEU A 18 4.81 -9.58 -6.90
CA LEU A 18 5.80 -10.58 -6.48
C LEU A 18 7.01 -9.92 -5.81
N LYS A 19 7.70 -10.70 -4.98
CA LYS A 19 8.98 -10.30 -4.39
C LYS A 19 9.95 -9.88 -5.49
N GLY A 20 10.58 -8.73 -5.31
CA GLY A 20 11.53 -8.15 -6.25
C GLY A 20 10.90 -7.31 -7.36
N GLU A 21 9.56 -7.27 -7.49
CA GLU A 21 8.91 -6.32 -8.39
C GLU A 21 9.02 -4.89 -7.86
N PHE A 22 9.18 -3.93 -8.77
CA PHE A 22 9.09 -2.51 -8.44
C PHE A 22 7.64 -2.12 -8.17
N PHE A 23 7.42 -1.30 -7.14
CA PHE A 23 6.12 -0.68 -6.96
C PHE A 23 5.90 0.38 -8.04
N THR A 24 4.75 0.36 -8.69
CA THR A 24 4.35 1.39 -9.65
C THR A 24 2.99 1.94 -9.26
N LYS A 25 2.58 3.05 -9.90
CA LYS A 25 1.24 3.63 -9.68
C LYS A 25 0.11 2.62 -9.99
N GLU A 26 0.38 1.65 -10.86
CA GLU A 26 -0.57 0.60 -11.27
C GLU A 26 -0.57 -0.59 -10.30
N HIS A 27 0.52 -0.79 -9.57
CA HIS A 27 0.64 -1.86 -8.58
C HIS A 27 0.00 -1.47 -7.24
N LEU A 28 -0.18 -0.18 -6.99
CA LEU A 28 -0.64 0.37 -5.72
C LEU A 28 -2.05 0.97 -5.82
N ALA A 29 -2.80 0.93 -4.73
CA ALA A 29 -4.10 1.57 -4.58
C ALA A 29 -4.25 2.17 -3.18
N LEU A 30 -5.22 3.07 -3.01
CA LEU A 30 -5.52 3.70 -1.72
C LEU A 30 -6.88 3.20 -1.20
N LYS A 31 -6.88 2.41 -0.13
CA LYS A 31 -8.11 1.83 0.47
C LYS A 31 -8.27 2.19 1.94
N ARG A 32 -9.50 2.04 2.44
CA ARG A 32 -9.83 2.12 3.87
C ARG A 32 -9.94 0.69 4.45
N PRO A 33 -9.70 0.49 5.75
CA PRO A 33 -9.27 1.48 6.75
C PRO A 33 -7.79 1.87 6.60
N GLY A 34 -7.39 2.96 7.25
CA GLY A 34 -6.05 3.52 7.19
C GLY A 34 -5.15 2.91 8.26
N THR A 35 -4.97 1.59 8.22
CA THR A 35 -4.13 0.83 9.16
C THR A 35 -2.74 0.50 8.59
N GLY A 36 -2.57 0.58 7.27
CA GLY A 36 -1.27 0.43 6.60
C GLY A 36 -0.54 1.75 6.38
N ILE A 37 0.39 1.77 5.42
CA ILE A 37 1.20 2.96 5.11
C ILE A 37 0.32 4.12 4.66
N SER A 38 0.61 5.32 5.16
CA SER A 38 -0.08 6.55 4.78
C SER A 38 0.10 6.87 3.29
N PRO A 39 -0.96 7.30 2.56
CA PRO A 39 -0.86 7.79 1.19
C PRO A 39 0.17 8.92 1.00
N MET A 40 0.55 9.61 2.07
CA MET A 40 1.58 10.66 2.01
C MET A 40 2.98 10.12 1.66
N LYS A 41 3.22 8.82 1.85
CA LYS A 41 4.49 8.16 1.49
C LYS A 41 4.46 7.53 0.09
N TRP A 42 3.46 7.85 -0.72
CA TRP A 42 3.25 7.23 -2.03
C TRP A 42 4.49 7.32 -2.92
N ASP A 43 5.11 8.50 -2.99
CA ASP A 43 6.29 8.72 -3.82
C ASP A 43 7.53 7.98 -3.26
N GLU A 44 7.62 7.81 -1.93
CA GLU A 44 8.67 6.99 -1.31
C GLU A 44 8.51 5.50 -1.65
N ILE A 45 7.28 4.99 -1.79
CA ILE A 45 7.06 3.56 -2.10
C ILE A 45 7.33 3.25 -3.57
N ILE A 46 6.92 4.12 -4.50
CA ILE A 46 7.02 3.85 -5.95
C ILE A 46 8.45 3.59 -6.42
N GLU A 47 9.46 4.13 -5.74
CA GLU A 47 10.85 3.90 -6.14
C GLU A 47 11.48 2.68 -5.42
N THR A 48 10.67 1.90 -4.70
CA THR A 48 11.12 0.73 -3.93
C THR A 48 10.68 -0.59 -4.56
N THR A 49 11.28 -1.67 -4.08
CA THR A 49 10.97 -3.05 -4.52
C THR A 49 10.28 -3.83 -3.41
N ALA A 50 9.34 -4.68 -3.80
CA ALA A 50 8.61 -5.55 -2.89
C ALA A 50 9.56 -6.56 -2.21
N GLN A 51 9.69 -6.49 -0.88
CA GLN A 51 10.54 -7.42 -0.11
C GLN A 51 9.95 -8.83 0.00
N ARG A 52 8.65 -8.96 -0.29
CA ARG A 52 7.89 -10.21 -0.34
C ARG A 52 6.75 -10.13 -1.35
N ASN A 53 6.02 -11.24 -1.51
CA ASN A 53 4.80 -11.25 -2.30
C ASN A 53 3.68 -10.51 -1.53
N PHE A 54 2.87 -9.75 -2.26
CA PHE A 54 1.64 -9.13 -1.78
C PHE A 54 0.46 -9.60 -2.62
N SER A 55 -0.63 -9.95 -1.96
CA SER A 55 -1.91 -10.25 -2.62
C SER A 55 -2.66 -8.95 -2.92
N LYS A 56 -3.53 -8.97 -3.92
CA LYS A 56 -4.46 -7.85 -4.17
C LYS A 56 -5.19 -7.45 -2.87
N ASP A 57 -5.29 -6.15 -2.66
CA ASP A 57 -5.90 -5.48 -1.50
C ASP A 57 -5.15 -5.64 -0.17
N GLU A 58 -4.01 -6.32 -0.17
CA GLU A 58 -3.14 -6.42 0.99
C GLU A 58 -2.43 -5.09 1.26
N ALA A 59 -2.30 -4.70 2.53
CA ALA A 59 -1.55 -3.51 2.92
C ALA A 59 -0.07 -3.67 2.56
N ILE A 60 0.52 -2.62 2.00
CA ILE A 60 1.96 -2.61 1.71
C ILE A 60 2.75 -2.37 3.00
N GLU A 61 3.89 -3.05 3.12
CA GLU A 61 4.93 -2.82 4.11
C GLU A 61 6.30 -2.77 3.41
N ILE A 62 7.21 -1.96 3.95
CA ILE A 62 8.58 -1.72 3.44
C ILE A 62 9.59 -2.05 4.53
#